data_AF-A0A9L0RCH6-F1
#
_entry.id   AF-A0A9L0RCH6-F1
#
_cell.length_a   1.000
_cell.length_b   1.000
_cell.length_c   1.000
_cell.angle_alpha   90.00
_cell.angle_beta   90.00
_cell.angle_gamma   90.00
#
_symmetry.space_group_name_H-M   'P 1'
#
loop_
_entity.id
_entity.type
_entity.pdbx_description
1 polymer ?
#
loop_
_entity_poly.entity_id
_entity_poly.type
_entity_poly.pdbx_seq_one_letter_code
_entity_poly.pdbx_strand_id
1 'polypeptide(L)'
;MELTELLLVVMLLLKAQLTLSSPAPPACDLRLLNKLLRDSHVLHSRLSQCPDVNPLSTPVLLPAVDFSLGEWRTQTEQTKAQDVLGATTLLLEGVLAARGQLGPTCLSSLL
;
A
#
# COMPACT_ATOMS: atom_id res chain seq x y z
N MET A 1 5.31 33.25 -16.92
CA MET A 1 4.23 32.48 -16.28
C MET A 1 3.68 31.40 -17.21
N GLU A 2 3.75 31.59 -18.53
CA GLU A 2 3.31 30.63 -19.56
C GLU A 2 4.03 29.26 -19.57
N LEU A 3 5.34 29.22 -19.25
CA LEU A 3 6.14 28.00 -19.38
C LEU A 3 5.76 26.93 -18.32
N THR A 4 5.40 27.37 -17.12
CA THR A 4 5.03 26.49 -16.01
C THR A 4 3.67 25.83 -16.24
N GLU A 5 2.72 26.60 -16.80
CA GLU A 5 1.39 26.12 -17.20
C GLU A 5 1.50 25.07 -18.32
N LEU A 6 2.31 25.35 -19.36
CA LEU A 6 2.59 24.41 -20.43
C LEU A 6 3.23 23.12 -19.92
N LEU A 7 4.17 23.22 -18.97
CA LEU A 7 4.81 22.05 -18.37
C LEU A 7 3.78 21.19 -17.58
N LEU A 8 2.89 21.84 -16.84
CA LEU A 8 1.80 21.19 -16.10
C LEU A 8 0.85 20.44 -17.03
N VAL A 9 0.45 21.07 -18.14
CA VAL A 9 -0.42 20.46 -19.16
C VAL A 9 0.28 19.25 -19.82
N VAL A 10 1.56 19.37 -20.18
CA VAL A 10 2.34 18.25 -20.76
C VAL A 10 2.46 17.09 -19.77
N MET A 11 2.70 17.36 -18.49
CA MET A 11 2.78 16.33 -17.44
C MET A 11 1.42 15.64 -17.20
N LEU A 12 0.31 16.39 -17.27
CA LEU A 12 -1.05 15.86 -17.18
C LEU A 12 -1.40 14.97 -18.38
N LEU A 13 -1.04 15.40 -19.59
CA LEU A 13 -1.25 14.62 -20.82
C LEU A 13 -0.40 13.34 -20.84
N LEU A 14 0.86 13.41 -20.37
CA LEU A 14 1.70 12.22 -20.20
C LEU A 14 1.06 11.22 -19.22
N LYS A 15 0.59 11.70 -18.06
CA LYS A 15 -0.09 10.83 -17.07
C LYS A 15 -1.37 10.22 -17.64
N ALA A 16 -2.14 10.98 -18.41
CA ALA A 16 -3.34 10.46 -19.09
C ALA A 16 -3.02 9.37 -20.14
N GLN A 17 -1.95 9.53 -20.92
CA GLN A 17 -1.52 8.51 -21.88
C GLN A 17 -0.99 7.24 -21.21
N LEU A 18 -0.33 7.37 -20.06
CA LEU A 18 0.08 6.25 -19.21
C LEU A 18 -1.11 5.48 -18.64
N THR A 19 -2.22 6.17 -18.31
CA THR A 19 -3.46 5.51 -17.86
C THR A 19 -4.23 4.82 -18.98
N LEU A 20 -4.14 5.31 -20.22
CA LEU A 20 -4.94 4.80 -21.36
C LEU A 20 -4.25 3.65 -22.11
N SER A 21 -2.92 3.59 -22.09
CA SER A 21 -2.12 2.60 -22.82
C SER A 21 -1.84 1.32 -22.02
N SER A 22 -2.25 1.27 -20.75
CA SER A 22 -2.09 0.08 -19.92
C SER A 22 -3.25 -0.87 -20.20
N PRO A 23 -3.03 -2.13 -20.65
CA PRO A 23 -4.08 -3.15 -20.54
C PRO A 23 -4.50 -3.16 -19.08
N ALA A 24 -5.81 -2.98 -18.82
CA ALA A 24 -6.40 -2.68 -17.51
C ALA A 24 -5.42 -2.94 -16.35
N PRO A 25 -4.97 -1.89 -15.62
CA PRO A 25 -3.82 -1.98 -14.73
C PRO A 25 -3.93 -3.25 -13.89
N PRO A 26 -2.82 -3.97 -13.62
CA PRO A 26 -2.83 -5.33 -13.06
C PRO A 26 -3.74 -5.52 -11.83
N ALA A 27 -4.06 -4.44 -11.12
CA ALA A 27 -5.10 -4.34 -10.09
C ALA A 27 -6.53 -4.78 -10.51
N CYS A 28 -6.90 -4.72 -11.79
CA CYS A 28 -8.20 -5.16 -12.30
C CYS A 28 -8.29 -6.69 -12.48
N ASP A 29 -7.17 -7.42 -12.43
CA ASP A 29 -7.20 -8.88 -12.42
C ASP A 29 -7.46 -9.38 -10.99
N LEU A 30 -8.68 -9.86 -10.74
CA LEU A 30 -9.07 -10.44 -9.45
C LEU A 30 -8.16 -11.59 -9.00
N ARG A 31 -7.49 -12.29 -9.93
CA ARG A 31 -6.54 -13.35 -9.59
C ARG A 31 -5.29 -12.78 -8.93
N LEU A 32 -4.86 -11.59 -9.33
CA LEU A 32 -3.74 -10.91 -8.71
C LEU A 32 -4.08 -10.51 -7.27
N LEU A 33 -5.26 -9.91 -7.04
CA LEU A 33 -5.69 -9.55 -5.69
C LEU A 33 -5.75 -10.78 -4.78
N ASN A 34 -6.35 -11.87 -5.23
CA ASN A 34 -6.41 -13.12 -4.47
C ASN A 34 -5.03 -13.72 -4.21
N LYS A 35 -4.10 -13.61 -5.17
CA LYS A 35 -2.71 -14.02 -4.98
C LYS A 35 -2.04 -13.18 -3.89
N LEU A 36 -2.17 -11.85 -3.93
CA LEU A 36 -1.58 -10.96 -2.92
C LEU A 36 -2.11 -11.26 -1.52
N LEU A 37 -3.42 -11.51 -1.38
CA LEU A 37 -4.01 -11.92 -0.10
C LEU A 37 -3.43 -13.25 0.41
N ARG A 38 -3.28 -14.24 -0.48
CA ARG A 38 -2.68 -15.53 -0.15
C ARG A 38 -1.21 -15.38 0.23
N ASP A 39 -0.43 -14.64 -0.54
CA ASP A 39 1.00 -14.43 -0.31
C ASP A 39 1.22 -13.69 1.02
N SER A 40 0.38 -12.70 1.36
CA SER A 40 0.38 -12.02 2.66
C SER A 40 0.16 -12.99 3.83
N HIS A 41 -0.85 -13.87 3.74
CA HIS A 41 -1.07 -14.90 4.76
C HIS A 41 0.10 -15.89 4.86
N VAL A 42 0.70 -16.27 3.74
CA VAL A 42 1.88 -17.15 3.74
C VAL A 42 3.06 -16.47 4.43
N LEU A 43 3.35 -15.21 4.13
CA LEU A 43 4.39 -14.44 4.81
C LEU A 43 4.13 -14.33 6.32
N HIS A 44 2.89 -14.02 6.71
CA HIS A 44 2.50 -13.97 8.12
C HIS A 44 2.66 -15.33 8.81
N SER A 45 2.31 -16.44 8.15
CA SER A 45 2.48 -17.78 8.74
C SER A 45 3.96 -18.13 8.99
N ARG A 46 4.87 -17.64 8.13
CA ARG A 46 6.32 -17.84 8.28
C ARG A 46 6.91 -17.09 9.48
N LEU A 47 6.24 -16.04 9.97
CA LEU A 47 6.66 -15.33 11.17
C LEU A 47 6.79 -16.27 12.38
N SER A 48 5.90 -17.27 12.50
CA SER A 48 5.94 -18.28 13.57
C SER A 48 7.20 -19.15 13.57
N GLN A 49 7.93 -19.18 12.46
CA GLN A 49 9.17 -19.94 12.30
C GLN A 49 10.41 -19.11 12.64
N CYS A 50 10.27 -17.80 12.82
CA CYS A 50 11.37 -16.94 13.26
C CYS A 50 11.63 -17.15 14.76
N PRO A 51 12.91 -17.33 15.17
CA PRO A 51 13.26 -17.32 16.58
C PRO A 51 13.09 -15.92 17.17
N ASP A 52 12.71 -15.84 18.45
CA ASP A 52 12.73 -14.63 19.28
C ASP A 52 12.10 -13.37 18.64
N VAL A 53 10.81 -13.47 18.29
CA VAL A 53 10.02 -12.33 17.81
C VAL A 53 9.72 -11.40 18.99
N ASN A 54 10.56 -10.39 19.16
CA ASN A 54 10.39 -9.37 20.20
C ASN A 54 9.52 -8.20 19.71
N PRO A 55 8.80 -7.53 20.61
CA PRO A 55 8.13 -6.27 20.29
C PRO A 55 9.12 -5.23 19.75
N LEU A 56 8.64 -4.38 18.84
CA LEU A 56 9.41 -3.24 18.35
C LEU A 56 9.74 -2.26 19.48
N SER A 57 10.91 -1.62 19.40
CA SER A 57 11.38 -0.65 20.40
C SER A 57 10.52 0.59 20.44
N THR A 58 10.05 1.06 19.28
CA THR A 58 9.10 2.16 19.17
C THR A 58 7.82 1.70 18.45
N PRO A 59 6.64 2.09 18.95
CA PRO A 59 5.38 1.83 18.26
C PRO A 59 5.40 2.41 16.84
N VAL A 60 4.79 1.67 15.91
CA VAL A 60 4.70 2.04 14.50
C VAL A 60 3.25 2.38 14.17
N LEU A 61 3.04 3.48 13.46
CA LEU A 61 1.73 3.88 12.99
C LEU A 61 1.31 3.00 11.81
N LEU A 62 0.11 2.43 11.89
CA LEU A 62 -0.50 1.60 10.86
C LEU A 62 -1.93 2.09 10.59
N PRO A 63 -2.53 1.75 9.44
CA PRO A 63 -3.93 2.04 9.19
C PRO A 63 -4.84 1.45 10.26
N ALA A 64 -5.82 2.24 10.67
CA ALA A 64 -6.83 1.84 11.63
C ALA A 64 -7.67 0.67 11.09
N VAL A 65 -7.99 -0.30 11.96
CA VAL A 65 -8.82 -1.47 11.61
C VAL A 65 -10.29 -1.26 11.98
N ASP A 66 -10.59 -0.24 12.76
CA ASP A 66 -11.91 0.13 13.27
C ASP A 66 -12.58 1.19 12.38
N PHE A 67 -12.97 0.81 11.16
CA PHE A 67 -13.73 1.69 10.27
C PHE A 67 -15.09 1.09 9.88
N SER A 68 -16.08 1.97 9.69
CA SER A 68 -17.42 1.57 9.28
C SER A 68 -17.46 1.28 7.79
N LEU A 69 -17.43 0.00 7.43
CA LEU A 69 -17.64 -0.44 6.03
C LEU A 69 -18.99 0.02 5.47
N GLY A 70 -19.99 0.19 6.33
CA GLY A 70 -21.31 0.69 5.94
C GLY A 70 -21.24 2.13 5.45
N GLU A 71 -20.63 3.02 6.24
CA GLU A 71 -20.44 4.43 5.87
C GLU A 71 -19.50 4.56 4.67
N TRP A 72 -18.37 3.85 4.68
CA TRP A 72 -17.39 3.89 3.60
C TRP A 72 -17.99 3.48 2.25
N ARG A 73 -18.90 2.50 2.22
CA ARG A 73 -19.57 2.07 0.99
C ARG A 73 -20.43 3.16 0.35
N THR A 74 -20.98 4.08 1.13
CA THR A 74 -21.83 5.17 0.63
C THR A 74 -21.07 6.31 -0.03
N GLN A 75 -19.75 6.36 0.14
CA GLN A 75 -18.90 7.37 -0.46
C GLN A 75 -18.73 7.18 -1.98
N THR A 76 -18.20 8.21 -2.64
CA THR A 76 -17.86 8.14 -4.07
C THR A 76 -16.70 7.18 -4.31
N GLU A 77 -16.65 6.56 -5.49
CA GLU A 77 -15.53 5.68 -5.87
C GLU A 77 -14.17 6.39 -5.82
N GLN A 78 -14.14 7.68 -6.15
CA GLN A 78 -12.92 8.48 -6.07
C GLN A 78 -12.43 8.61 -4.62
N THR A 79 -13.33 8.86 -3.67
CA THR A 79 -12.99 8.94 -2.24
C THR A 79 -12.50 7.58 -1.74
N LYS A 80 -13.20 6.49 -2.07
CA LYS A 80 -12.79 5.13 -1.71
C LYS A 80 -11.38 4.79 -2.21
N ALA A 81 -11.09 5.15 -3.47
CA ALA A 81 -9.77 4.93 -4.06
C ALA A 81 -8.68 5.72 -3.33
N GLN A 82 -8.96 6.98 -2.97
CA GLN A 82 -8.04 7.82 -2.20
C GLN A 82 -7.81 7.28 -0.79
N ASP A 83 -8.85 6.80 -0.12
CA ASP A 83 -8.74 6.21 1.22
C ASP A 83 -7.87 4.95 1.20
N VAL A 84 -8.11 4.03 0.26
CA VAL A 84 -7.31 2.80 0.12
C VAL A 84 -5.86 3.13 -0.23
N LEU A 85 -5.63 4.08 -1.12
CA LEU A 85 -4.28 4.52 -1.48
C LEU A 85 -3.57 5.16 -0.27
N GLY A 86 -4.25 6.02 0.48
CA GLY A 86 -3.73 6.65 1.68
C GLY A 86 -3.38 5.62 2.76
N ALA A 87 -4.28 4.68 3.04
CA ALA A 87 -4.04 3.59 3.97
C ALA A 87 -2.86 2.69 3.53
N THR A 88 -2.78 2.37 2.24
CA THR A 88 -1.67 1.56 1.70
C THR A 88 -0.33 2.29 1.81
N THR A 89 -0.32 3.61 1.59
CA THR A 89 0.88 4.45 1.76
C THR A 89 1.32 4.46 3.22
N LEU A 90 0.38 4.68 4.15
CA LEU A 90 0.66 4.64 5.59
C LEU A 90 1.17 3.26 6.03
N LEU A 91 0.62 2.18 5.48
CA LEU A 91 1.09 0.82 5.75
C LEU A 91 2.53 0.63 5.29
N LEU A 92 2.88 1.08 4.08
CA LEU A 92 4.25 0.99 3.56
C LEU A 92 5.23 1.76 4.43
N GLU A 93 4.91 2.99 4.80
CA GLU A 93 5.72 3.80 5.72
C GLU A 93 5.90 3.12 7.07
N GLY A 94 4.84 2.55 7.63
CA GLY A 94 4.89 1.78 8.86
C GLY A 94 5.80 0.56 8.76
N VAL A 95 5.68 -0.24 7.69
CA VAL A 95 6.55 -1.42 7.48
C VAL A 95 8.02 -1.00 7.36
N LEU A 96 8.32 0.06 6.61
CA LEU A 96 9.69 0.59 6.51
C LEU A 96 10.21 1.10 7.85
N ALA A 97 9.38 1.79 8.63
CA ALA A 97 9.73 2.25 9.97
C ALA A 97 9.99 1.08 10.93
N ALA A 98 9.16 0.03 10.89
CA ALA A 98 9.37 -1.20 11.67
C ALA A 98 10.69 -1.87 11.29
N ARG A 99 10.95 -2.04 9.99
CA ARG A 99 12.18 -2.64 9.48
C ARG A 99 13.42 -1.84 9.87
N GLY A 100 13.34 -0.51 9.89
CA GLY A 100 14.45 0.37 10.30
C GLY A 100 14.86 0.22 11.76
N GLN A 101 13.99 -0.30 12.62
CA GLN A 101 14.32 -0.59 14.03
C GLN A 101 15.03 -1.94 14.20
N LEU A 102 15.02 -2.79 13.17
CA LEU A 102 15.52 -4.15 13.22
C LEU A 102 16.88 -4.26 12.51
N GLY A 103 17.79 -5.02 13.10
CA GLY A 103 18.98 -5.50 12.38
C GLY A 103 18.62 -6.59 11.35
N PRO A 104 19.62 -7.16 10.65
CA PRO A 104 19.42 -8.21 9.66
C PRO A 104 18.95 -9.51 10.33
N THR A 105 17.65 -9.62 10.54
CA THR A 105 16.99 -10.68 11.32
C THR A 105 15.98 -11.41 10.44
N CYS A 106 15.49 -12.56 10.92
CA CYS A 106 14.40 -13.30 10.28
C CYS A 106 13.17 -12.39 10.10
N LEU A 107 12.80 -11.64 11.15
CA LEU A 107 11.69 -10.68 11.12
C LEU A 107 11.91 -9.59 10.07
N SER A 108 13.10 -8.95 10.02
CA SER A 108 13.37 -7.89 9.03
C SER A 108 13.46 -8.39 7.59
N SER A 109 13.59 -9.70 7.38
CA SER A 109 13.62 -10.32 6.04
C SER A 109 12.21 -10.63 5.54
N LEU A 110 11.23 -10.75 6.44
CA LEU A 110 9.82 -10.91 6.12
C LEU A 110 9.08 -9.57 5.95
N LEU A 111 9.64 -8.48 6.51
CA LEU A 111 9.18 -7.09 6.35
C LEU A 111 9.88 -6.40 5.18
#